data_AF-A0A2L0F311-F1
#
_entry.id   AF-A0A2L0F311-F1
#
_cell.length_a   1.000
_cell.length_b   1.000
_cell.length_c   1.000
_cell.angle_alpha   90.00
_cell.angle_beta   90.00
_cell.angle_gamma   90.00
#
_symmetry.space_group_name_H-M   'P 1'
#
loop_
_entity.id
_entity.type
_entity.pdbx_description
1 polymer ?
#
loop_
_entity_poly.entity_id
_entity_poly.type
_entity_poly.pdbx_seq_one_letter_code
_entity_poly.pdbx_strand_id
1 'polypeptide(L)'
;MLLARGVESSEPWEPREVRGAVRVLAIAPGSDERALAALREALAESVASGDVEWLDPIAGPDISPRVLFDRLRRGKTPHVVHFLGHGGVDLSGKPVLRMADDEDGEEVWVTAEALGRELSASFYDELRLVVLEACEGAKAGALRMRRSAR
;
A
#
# COMPACT_ATOMS: atom_id res chain seq x y z
N MET A 1 -0.10 -22.50 -12.73
CA MET A 1 0.72 -21.51 -12.00
C MET A 1 -0.25 -20.51 -11.42
N LEU A 2 -0.45 -20.53 -10.10
CA LEU A 2 -1.56 -19.86 -9.42
C LEU A 2 -1.01 -19.04 -8.26
N LEU A 3 -0.97 -17.71 -8.38
CA LEU A 3 -0.57 -16.83 -7.28
C LEU A 3 -1.37 -15.53 -7.32
N ALA A 4 -2.55 -15.58 -6.73
CA ALA A 4 -3.10 -14.53 -5.86
C ALA A 4 -4.29 -15.14 -5.13
N ARG A 5 -4.17 -15.37 -3.81
CA ARG A 5 -5.30 -15.73 -2.94
C ARG A 5 -5.77 -14.45 -2.25
N GLY A 6 -7.06 -14.16 -2.30
CA GLY A 6 -7.67 -13.26 -1.32
C GLY A 6 -7.76 -13.99 0.02
N VAL A 7 -7.57 -13.29 1.14
CA VAL A 7 -7.72 -13.85 2.51
C VAL A 7 -9.12 -14.45 2.73
N GLU A 8 -10.12 -14.04 1.95
CA GLU A 8 -11.51 -14.50 2.07
C GLU A 8 -12.10 -15.16 0.82
N SER A 9 -11.34 -15.33 -0.28
CA SER A 9 -11.86 -15.92 -1.51
C SER A 9 -11.06 -17.14 -1.96
N SER A 10 -11.76 -18.26 -2.12
CA SER A 10 -11.26 -19.54 -2.61
C SER A 10 -11.38 -19.71 -4.12
N GLU A 11 -12.03 -18.77 -4.81
CA GLU A 11 -12.18 -18.83 -6.26
C GLU A 11 -10.86 -18.42 -6.96
N PRO A 12 -10.39 -19.20 -7.95
CA PRO A 12 -9.27 -18.78 -8.79
C PRO A 12 -9.62 -17.46 -9.46
N TRP A 13 -8.87 -16.40 -9.16
CA TRP A 13 -9.02 -15.16 -9.91
C TRP A 13 -8.67 -15.42 -11.38
N GLU A 14 -9.61 -15.16 -12.30
CA GLU A 14 -9.36 -15.31 -13.74
C GLU A 14 -8.21 -14.38 -14.15
N PRO A 15 -7.15 -14.88 -14.82
CA PRO A 15 -6.07 -14.03 -15.32
C PRO A 15 -6.62 -12.97 -16.26
N ARG A 16 -6.74 -11.73 -15.79
CA ARG A 16 -7.11 -10.60 -16.65
C ARG A 16 -5.87 -10.13 -17.39
N GLU A 17 -5.84 -10.36 -18.70
CA GLU A 17 -4.74 -9.97 -19.58
C GLU A 17 -4.44 -8.46 -19.44
N VAL A 18 -3.18 -8.13 -19.18
CA VAL A 18 -2.67 -6.75 -19.24
C VAL A 18 -1.99 -6.60 -20.60
N ARG A 19 -2.47 -5.64 -21.42
CA ARG A 19 -1.86 -5.35 -22.72
C ARG A 19 -0.75 -4.32 -22.54
N GLY A 20 0.47 -4.70 -22.91
CA GLY A 20 1.66 -3.86 -22.76
C GLY A 20 2.25 -3.91 -21.34
N ALA A 21 3.03 -2.89 -20.99
CA ALA A 21 3.74 -2.82 -19.71
C ALA A 21 2.76 -2.80 -18.51
N VAL A 22 3.10 -3.53 -17.46
CA VAL A 22 2.36 -3.50 -16.20
C VAL A 22 2.64 -2.18 -15.48
N ARG A 23 1.65 -1.29 -15.43
CA ARG A 23 1.71 -0.03 -14.68
C ARG A 23 1.65 -0.26 -13.17
N VAL A 24 2.71 0.11 -12.47
CA VAL A 24 2.84 -0.03 -11.01
C VAL A 24 2.86 1.34 -10.37
N LEU A 25 1.98 1.57 -9.40
CA LEU A 25 1.94 2.77 -8.55
C LEU A 25 2.35 2.41 -7.12
N ALA A 26 3.43 3.00 -6.64
CA ALA A 26 3.81 2.91 -5.23
C ALA A 26 3.20 4.07 -4.42
N ILE A 27 2.69 3.75 -3.23
CA ILE A 27 2.19 4.70 -2.24
C ILE A 27 3.04 4.53 -0.98
N ALA A 28 3.77 5.56 -0.57
CA ALA A 28 4.65 5.51 0.60
C ALA A 28 4.52 6.80 1.43
N PRO A 29 3.46 6.93 2.25
CA PRO A 29 3.26 8.10 3.08
C PRO A 29 4.33 8.18 4.19
N GLY A 30 4.77 9.38 4.52
CA GLY A 30 5.77 9.60 5.56
C GLY A 30 7.22 9.50 5.05
N SER A 31 8.11 8.97 5.88
CA SER A 31 9.57 8.98 5.68
C SER A 31 10.15 7.64 5.21
N ASP A 32 9.31 6.72 4.75
CA ASP A 32 9.71 5.36 4.33
C ASP A 32 10.37 5.32 2.92
N GLU A 33 11.28 6.27 2.66
CA GLU A 33 12.02 6.39 1.41
C GLU A 33 12.84 5.12 1.09
N ARG A 34 13.32 4.43 2.12
CA ARG A 34 14.10 3.19 1.97
C ARG A 34 13.27 2.05 1.39
N ALA A 35 12.02 1.89 1.85
CA ALA A 35 11.12 0.85 1.35
C ALA A 35 10.76 1.13 -0.11
N LEU A 36 10.50 2.39 -0.45
CA LEU A 36 10.25 2.81 -1.83
C LEU A 36 11.46 2.56 -2.74
N ALA A 37 12.67 2.88 -2.28
CA ALA A 37 13.90 2.63 -3.03
C ALA A 37 14.14 1.12 -3.23
N ALA A 38 13.91 0.30 -2.20
CA ALA A 38 14.04 -1.15 -2.29
C ALA A 38 13.04 -1.75 -3.30
N LEU A 39 11.79 -1.30 -3.30
CA LEU A 39 10.79 -1.73 -4.28
C LEU A 39 11.20 -1.32 -5.71
N ARG A 40 11.69 -0.09 -5.88
CA ARG A 40 12.16 0.40 -7.18
C ARG A 40 13.33 -0.43 -7.71
N GLU A 41 14.28 -0.77 -6.83
CA GLU A 41 15.44 -1.59 -7.18
C GLU A 41 15.03 -3.03 -7.54
N ALA A 42 14.11 -3.62 -6.77
CA ALA A 42 13.58 -4.95 -7.04
C ALA A 42 12.87 -5.07 -8.41
N LEU A 43 12.33 -3.96 -8.90
CA LEU A 43 11.65 -3.89 -10.20
C LEU A 43 12.52 -3.30 -11.32
N ALA A 44 13.80 -2.96 -11.04
CA ALA A 44 14.65 -2.24 -11.98
C ALA A 44 14.85 -2.99 -13.30
N GLU A 45 15.05 -4.31 -13.27
CA GLU A 45 15.21 -5.13 -14.47
C GLU A 45 13.92 -5.14 -15.32
N SER A 46 12.76 -5.34 -14.70
CA SER A 46 11.45 -5.33 -15.40
C SER A 46 11.08 -3.94 -15.93
N VAL A 47 11.53 -2.87 -15.28
CA VAL A 47 11.38 -1.51 -15.80
C VAL A 47 12.31 -1.29 -17.01
N ALA A 48 13.54 -1.78 -16.94
CA ALA A 48 14.52 -1.66 -18.02
C ALA A 48 14.12 -2.48 -19.27
N SER A 49 13.49 -3.64 -19.10
CA SER A 49 12.97 -4.46 -20.20
C SER A 49 11.68 -3.91 -20.81
N GLY A 50 11.00 -2.98 -20.14
CA GLY A 50 9.71 -2.44 -20.54
C GLY A 50 8.51 -3.32 -20.15
N ASP A 51 8.72 -4.37 -19.35
CA ASP A 51 7.64 -5.21 -18.81
C ASP A 51 6.83 -4.47 -17.74
N VAL A 52 7.44 -3.50 -17.06
CA VAL A 52 6.83 -2.65 -16.02
C VAL A 52 6.95 -1.18 -16.40
N GLU A 53 5.83 -0.46 -16.39
CA GLU A 53 5.82 1.01 -16.39
C GLU A 53 5.73 1.48 -14.93
N TRP A 54 6.81 2.08 -14.43
CA TRP A 54 6.82 2.69 -13.10
C TRP A 54 6.12 4.05 -13.14
N LEU A 55 5.00 4.18 -12.43
CA LEU A 55 4.27 5.44 -12.32
C LEU A 55 4.90 6.36 -11.27
N ASP A 56 4.64 7.66 -11.38
CA ASP A 56 5.09 8.64 -10.38
C ASP A 56 4.54 8.27 -8.99
N PRO A 57 5.41 7.95 -8.01
CA PRO A 57 4.97 7.46 -6.72
C PRO A 57 4.26 8.56 -5.92
N ILE A 58 3.28 8.16 -5.12
CA ILE A 58 2.65 9.04 -4.13
C ILE A 58 3.37 8.81 -2.81
N ALA A 59 4.45 9.57 -2.59
CA ALA A 59 5.32 9.40 -1.44
C ALA A 59 5.75 10.74 -0.84
N GLY A 60 6.11 10.71 0.44
CA GLY A 60 6.67 11.86 1.15
C GLY A 60 5.97 12.20 2.47
N PRO A 61 6.55 13.14 3.23
CA PRO A 61 6.07 13.53 4.56
C PRO A 61 4.80 14.40 4.53
N ASP A 62 4.31 14.79 3.34
CA ASP A 62 3.13 15.62 3.15
C ASP A 62 1.91 14.82 2.64
N ILE A 63 2.04 13.49 2.53
CA ILE A 63 0.99 12.62 2.01
C ILE A 63 -0.06 12.35 3.10
N SER A 64 -0.93 13.34 3.30
CA SER A 64 -2.17 13.21 4.07
C SER A 64 -3.23 12.38 3.31
N PRO A 65 -4.29 11.88 3.97
CA PRO A 65 -5.38 11.18 3.28
C PRO A 65 -5.98 12.00 2.13
N ARG A 66 -6.15 13.31 2.34
CA ARG A 66 -6.69 14.23 1.32
C ARG A 66 -5.78 14.31 0.10
N VAL A 67 -4.48 14.52 0.33
CA VAL A 67 -3.48 14.61 -0.74
C VAL A 67 -3.38 13.29 -1.51
N LEU A 68 -3.38 12.16 -0.79
CA LEU A 68 -3.40 10.84 -1.39
C LEU A 68 -4.59 10.67 -2.34
N PHE A 69 -5.81 10.88 -1.86
CA PHE A 69 -7.01 10.68 -2.67
C PHE A 69 -7.10 11.66 -3.84
N ASP A 70 -6.67 12.91 -3.65
CA ASP A 70 -6.59 13.88 -4.75
C ASP A 70 -5.60 13.46 -5.84
N ARG A 71 -4.46 12.86 -5.47
CA ARG A 71 -3.49 12.32 -6.44
C ARG A 71 -4.00 11.05 -7.12
N LEU A 72 -4.67 10.14 -6.41
CA LEU A 72 -5.27 8.94 -7.01
C LEU A 72 -6.29 9.31 -8.10
N ARG A 73 -7.16 10.30 -7.83
CA ARG A 73 -8.18 10.75 -8.79
C ARG A 73 -7.63 11.42 -10.04
N ARG A 74 -6.41 11.98 -9.98
CA ARG A 74 -5.77 12.71 -11.09
C ARG A 74 -4.69 11.90 -11.80
N GLY A 75 -4.24 10.82 -11.19
CA GLY A 75 -3.14 9.99 -11.67
C GLY A 75 -3.53 9.11 -12.84
N LYS A 76 -2.51 8.55 -13.50
CA LYS A 76 -2.72 7.46 -14.46
C LYS A 76 -3.24 6.23 -13.74
N THR A 77 -4.14 5.49 -14.39
CA THR A 77 -4.71 4.25 -13.86
C THR A 77 -3.65 3.14 -13.73
N PRO A 78 -3.29 2.67 -12.53
CA PRO A 78 -2.36 1.55 -12.35
C PRO A 78 -3.04 0.19 -12.56
N HIS A 79 -2.25 -0.83 -12.90
CA HIS A 79 -2.66 -2.23 -12.78
C HIS A 79 -2.35 -2.78 -11.37
N VAL A 80 -1.26 -2.31 -10.77
CA VAL A 80 -0.82 -2.71 -9.43
C VAL A 80 -0.64 -1.47 -8.57
N VAL A 81 -1.23 -1.47 -7.38
CA VAL A 81 -0.96 -0.49 -6.33
C VAL A 81 -0.19 -1.19 -5.21
N HIS A 82 0.96 -0.63 -4.84
CA HIS A 82 1.78 -1.14 -3.74
C HIS A 82 1.87 -0.10 -2.64
N PHE A 83 1.15 -0.33 -1.55
CA PHE A 83 1.23 0.50 -0.35
C PHE A 83 2.39 0.03 0.52
N LEU A 84 3.28 0.97 0.87
CA LEU A 84 4.44 0.79 1.73
C LEU A 84 4.26 1.70 2.94
N GLY A 85 4.25 1.13 4.14
CA GLY A 85 4.20 1.95 5.36
C GLY A 85 3.83 1.15 6.60
N HIS A 86 3.15 1.79 7.55
CA HIS A 86 2.71 1.15 8.78
C HIS A 86 1.24 0.75 8.74
N GLY A 87 0.96 -0.43 9.27
CA GLY A 87 -0.38 -0.96 9.45
C GLY A 87 -0.74 -1.05 10.93
N GLY A 88 -2.02 -1.11 11.21
CA GLY A 88 -2.55 -1.30 12.56
C GLY A 88 -3.98 -1.77 12.55
N VAL A 89 -4.57 -1.83 13.74
CA VAL A 89 -5.98 -2.16 13.96
C VAL A 89 -6.56 -1.09 14.87
N ASP A 90 -7.70 -0.51 14.46
CA ASP A 90 -8.41 0.49 15.25
C ASP A 90 -9.16 -0.13 16.46
N LEU A 91 -9.78 0.72 17.28
CA LEU A 91 -10.55 0.27 18.46
C LEU A 91 -11.77 -0.61 18.11
N SER A 92 -12.23 -0.56 16.86
CA SER A 92 -13.35 -1.35 16.35
C SER A 92 -12.88 -2.66 15.69
N GLY A 93 -11.59 -2.97 15.72
CA GLY A 93 -11.03 -4.17 15.10
C GLY A 93 -10.80 -4.04 13.59
N LYS A 94 -10.87 -2.83 13.01
CA LYS A 94 -10.68 -2.63 11.57
C LYS A 94 -9.22 -2.36 11.22
N PRO A 95 -8.70 -2.94 10.11
CA PRO A 95 -7.36 -2.64 9.64
C PRO A 95 -7.23 -1.18 9.20
N VAL A 96 -6.18 -0.53 9.67
CA VAL A 96 -5.82 0.86 9.35
C VAL A 96 -4.40 0.95 8.81
N LEU A 97 -4.17 1.94 7.97
CA LEU A 97 -2.91 2.28 7.34
C LEU A 97 -2.48 3.67 7.78
N ARG A 98 -1.19 3.81 8.06
CA ARG A 98 -0.57 5.04 8.51
C ARG A 98 -0.41 6.02 7.36
N MET A 99 -0.78 7.28 7.61
CA MET A 99 -0.53 8.39 6.69
C MET A 99 0.56 9.30 7.27
N ALA A 100 0.95 10.33 6.52
CA ALA A 100 1.78 11.38 7.09
C ALA A 100 1.09 12.05 8.29
N ASP A 101 1.91 12.43 9.28
CA ASP A 101 1.50 13.19 10.45
C ASP A 101 0.84 14.50 10.01
N ASP A 102 -0.09 15.02 10.80
CA ASP A 102 -0.69 16.33 10.52
C ASP A 102 0.22 17.49 10.95
N GLU A 103 -0.28 18.72 10.81
CA GLU A 103 0.47 19.94 11.13
C GLU A 103 0.85 20.05 12.61
N ASP A 104 0.14 19.36 13.50
CA ASP A 104 0.41 19.30 14.93
C ASP A 104 1.37 18.13 15.29
N GLY A 105 1.78 17.34 14.29
CA GLY A 105 2.59 16.14 14.47
C GLY A 105 1.78 14.94 14.96
N GLU A 106 0.46 15.02 14.88
CA GLU A 106 -0.43 13.98 15.38
C GLU A 106 -0.62 12.85 14.38
N GLU A 107 -0.97 11.71 14.96
CA GLU A 107 -1.07 10.49 14.22
C GLU A 107 -2.31 10.40 13.32
N VAL A 108 -2.13 10.49 12.00
CA VAL A 108 -3.18 10.23 11.01
C VAL A 108 -3.20 8.78 10.50
N TRP A 109 -4.41 8.18 10.52
CA TRP A 109 -4.67 6.82 10.08
C TRP A 109 -5.87 6.79 9.12
N VAL A 110 -5.83 5.91 8.12
CA VAL A 110 -6.95 5.64 7.20
C VAL A 110 -7.34 4.17 7.25
N THR A 111 -8.63 3.84 7.18
CA THR A 111 -9.03 2.42 7.12
C THR A 111 -8.63 1.82 5.77
N ALA A 112 -8.22 0.55 5.77
CA ALA A 112 -7.98 -0.17 4.52
C ALA A 112 -9.24 -0.22 3.64
N GLU A 113 -10.43 -0.24 4.25
CA GLU A 113 -11.72 -0.14 3.56
C GLU A 113 -11.88 1.19 2.82
N ALA A 114 -11.53 2.33 3.45
CA ALA A 114 -11.63 3.63 2.80
C ALA A 114 -10.67 3.74 1.61
N LEU A 115 -9.44 3.25 1.75
CA LEU A 115 -8.50 3.17 0.64
C LEU A 115 -9.04 2.28 -0.49
N GLY A 116 -9.58 1.10 -0.16
CA GLY A 116 -10.17 0.19 -1.13
C GLY A 116 -11.35 0.79 -1.90
N ARG A 117 -12.20 1.58 -1.24
CA ARG A 117 -13.30 2.31 -1.88
C ARG A 117 -12.79 3.36 -2.86
N GLU A 118 -11.78 4.14 -2.49
CA GLU A 118 -11.21 5.16 -3.38
C GLU A 118 -10.51 4.54 -4.60
N LEU A 119 -9.75 3.46 -4.39
CA LEU A 119 -9.09 2.70 -5.48
C LEU A 119 -10.11 2.09 -6.43
N SER A 120 -11.20 1.52 -5.89
CA SER A 120 -12.29 0.97 -6.69
C SER A 120 -12.98 2.07 -7.49
N ALA A 121 -13.26 3.22 -6.89
CA ALA A 121 -13.89 4.35 -7.57
C ALA A 121 -12.99 4.95 -8.66
N SER A 122 -11.67 4.97 -8.45
CA SER A 122 -10.72 5.59 -9.37
C SER A 122 -10.32 4.66 -10.53
N PHE A 123 -10.21 3.34 -10.29
CA PHE A 123 -9.48 2.43 -11.18
C PHE A 123 -10.20 1.09 -11.48
N TYR A 124 -11.51 1.01 -11.23
CA TYR A 124 -12.33 -0.22 -11.31
C TYR A 124 -12.00 -1.17 -12.48
N ASP A 125 -11.80 -0.64 -13.69
CA ASP A 125 -11.68 -1.45 -14.90
C ASP A 125 -10.29 -2.08 -15.09
N GLU A 126 -9.23 -1.44 -14.60
CA GLU A 126 -7.84 -1.81 -14.92
C GLU A 126 -7.02 -2.24 -13.71
N LEU A 127 -7.40 -1.87 -12.49
CA LEU A 127 -6.73 -2.35 -11.29
C LEU A 127 -6.85 -3.89 -11.18
N ARG A 128 -5.74 -4.55 -10.86
CA ARG A 128 -5.64 -6.02 -10.76
C ARG A 128 -5.18 -6.49 -9.39
N LEU A 129 -4.28 -5.73 -8.77
CA LEU A 129 -3.66 -6.12 -7.51
C LEU A 129 -3.45 -4.89 -6.63
N VAL A 130 -3.76 -5.04 -5.34
CA VAL A 130 -3.37 -4.11 -4.29
C VAL A 130 -2.51 -4.90 -3.30
N VAL A 131 -1.27 -4.46 -3.10
CA VAL A 131 -0.34 -5.00 -2.12
C VAL A 131 -0.31 -4.05 -0.92
N LEU A 132 -0.63 -4.56 0.27
CA LEU A 132 -0.51 -3.82 1.52
C LEU A 132 0.74 -4.33 2.25
N GLU A 133 1.88 -3.73 1.97
CA GLU A 133 3.12 -3.95 2.70
C GLU A 133 3.15 -3.01 3.91
N ALA A 134 2.34 -3.37 4.89
CA ALA A 134 2.14 -2.60 6.09
C ALA A 134 2.32 -3.51 7.30
N CYS A 135 3.49 -3.44 7.93
CA CYS A 135 3.75 -4.17 9.16
C CYS A 135 3.08 -3.46 10.35
N GLU A 136 2.67 -4.23 11.35
CA GLU A 136 2.42 -3.71 12.69
C GLU A 136 3.74 -3.16 13.26
N GLY A 137 4.06 -1.90 12.94
CA GLY A 137 5.21 -1.19 13.50
C GLY A 137 4.99 -0.99 14.99
N ALA A 138 5.62 -1.83 15.80
CA ALA A 138 5.81 -1.73 17.25
C ALA A 138 4.85 -0.77 18.00
N LYS A 139 3.65 -1.25 18.36
CA LYS A 139 3.04 -0.74 19.59
C LYS A 139 4.05 -1.01 20.71
N ALA A 140 4.68 0.03 21.23
CA ALA A 140 5.30 0.04 22.56
C ALA A 140 4.20 -0.09 23.63
N GLY A 141 3.39 -1.15 23.54
CA GLY A 141 2.46 -1.58 24.56
C GLY A 141 3.20 -2.54 25.48
N ALA A 142 3.88 -1.99 26.49
CA ALA A 142 4.25 -2.63 27.75
C ALA A 142 4.13 -4.18 27.84
N LEU A 143 4.93 -4.94 27.09
CA LEU A 143 5.19 -6.35 27.43
C LEU A 143 6.52 -6.43 28.17
N ARG A 144 6.44 -6.12 29.46
CA ARG A 144 7.52 -6.37 30.41
C ARG A 144 7.69 -7.89 30.53
N MET A 145 8.68 -8.45 29.84
CA MET A 145 9.09 -9.85 30.01
C MET A 145 9.42 -10.09 31.50
N ARG A 146 8.59 -10.87 32.20
CA ARG A 146 9.00 -11.49 33.46
C ARG A 146 9.61 -12.85 33.13
N ARG A 147 10.93 -12.96 33.22
CA ARG A 147 11.60 -14.27 33.33
C ARG A 147 11.15 -14.88 34.66
N SER A 148 10.31 -15.91 34.62
CA SER A 148 10.15 -16.80 35.77
C SER A 148 11.21 -17.88 35.64
N ALA A 149 12.24 -17.78 36.48
CA ALA A 149 13.11 -18.92 36.76
C ALA A 149 12.32 -19.93 37.60
N ARG A 150 12.34 -21.20 37.19
CA ARG A 150 12.43 -22.37 38.06
C ARG A 150 13.14 -23.46 37.30
#